data_AF-A0A951KYW7-F1
#
_entry.id   AF-A0A951KYW7-F1
#
_cell.length_a   1.000
_cell.length_b   1.000
_cell.length_c   1.000
_cell.angle_alpha   90.00
_cell.angle_beta   90.00
_cell.angle_gamma   90.00
#
_symmetry.space_group_name_H-M   'P 1'
#
loop_
_entity.id
_entity.type
_entity.pdbx_description
1 polymer ?
#
loop_
_entity_poly.entity_id
_entity_poly.type
_entity_poly.pdbx_seq_one_letter_code
_entity_poly.pdbx_strand_id
1 'polypeptide(L)'
;MPVVGADTHQTLSDLSVGRSDILERAVGLREADREASGLDARTFALCKIAALIALDAPPASYAWQLGNALADGVTPEDILGVLVAVAPQVGGPRVIAAAPEIMVALGLDIPEEG
;
A
#
# COMPACT_ATOMS: atom_id res chain seq x y z
N MET A 1 -9.69 0.04 33.62
CA MET A 1 -9.24 0.35 32.25
C MET A 1 -8.40 1.61 32.33
N PRO A 2 -7.21 1.68 31.69
CA PRO A 2 -6.42 2.89 31.72
C PRO A 2 -7.19 4.00 31.00
N VAL A 3 -7.32 5.16 31.64
CA VAL A 3 -7.93 6.35 31.03
C VAL A 3 -6.96 6.82 29.95
N VAL A 4 -7.36 6.69 28.69
CA VAL A 4 -6.60 7.24 27.56
C VAL A 4 -6.43 8.74 27.82
N GLY A 5 -5.18 9.23 27.81
CA GLY A 5 -4.89 10.65 28.02
C GLY A 5 -5.64 11.50 26.99
N ALA A 6 -6.13 12.67 27.39
CA ALA A 6 -6.92 13.55 26.53
C ALA A 6 -6.21 13.85 25.20
N ASP A 7 -4.88 13.99 25.22
CA ASP A 7 -4.05 14.22 24.04
C ASP A 7 -4.07 13.04 23.07
N THR A 8 -4.07 11.80 23.58
CA THR A 8 -4.18 10.58 22.75
C THR A 8 -5.57 10.45 22.16
N HIS A 9 -6.62 10.72 22.94
CA HIS A 9 -8.00 10.70 22.42
C HIS A 9 -8.21 11.75 21.33
N GLN A 10 -7.70 12.97 21.53
CA GLN A 10 -7.78 14.05 20.55
C GLN A 10 -7.02 13.70 19.27
N THR A 11 -5.79 13.17 19.40
CA THR A 11 -4.99 12.72 18.24
C THR A 11 -5.70 11.62 17.45
N LEU A 12 -6.26 10.62 18.13
CA LEU A 12 -7.04 9.56 17.49
C LEU A 12 -8.32 10.10 16.82
N SER A 13 -8.99 11.06 17.47
CA SER A 13 -10.17 11.73 16.90
C SER A 13 -9.80 12.50 15.64
N ASP A 14 -8.70 13.26 15.64
CA ASP A 14 -8.27 14.02 14.47
C ASP A 14 -7.77 13.10 13.34
N LEU A 15 -7.11 11.99 13.68
CA LEU A 15 -6.73 10.95 12.73
C LEU A 15 -7.97 10.32 12.07
N SER A 16 -9.02 10.03 12.85
CA SER A 16 -10.26 9.39 12.35
C SER A 16 -11.04 10.25 11.35
N VAL A 17 -10.85 11.57 11.37
CA VAL A 17 -11.49 12.52 10.44
C VAL A 17 -10.49 13.12 9.45
N GLY A 18 -9.29 12.56 9.34
CA GLY A 18 -8.27 12.95 8.34
C GLY A 18 -7.58 14.29 8.60
N ARG A 19 -7.63 14.85 9.82
CA ARG A 19 -7.07 16.17 10.17
C ARG A 19 -5.78 16.08 11.00
N SER A 20 -4.99 15.02 10.84
CA SER A 20 -3.79 14.80 11.65
C SER A 20 -2.49 15.07 10.89
N ASP A 21 -1.59 15.82 11.54
CA ASP A 21 -0.19 16.05 11.17
C ASP A 21 0.63 14.74 11.04
N ILE A 22 0.17 13.65 11.64
CA ILE A 22 0.76 12.31 11.52
C ILE A 22 0.68 11.80 10.07
N LEU A 23 -0.43 12.06 9.38
CA LEU A 23 -0.58 11.66 7.97
C LEU A 23 0.32 12.49 7.06
N GLU A 24 0.43 13.80 7.32
CA GLU A 24 1.38 14.68 6.61
C GLU A 24 2.83 14.25 6.83
N ARG A 25 3.21 13.88 8.06
CA ARG A 25 4.53 13.29 8.35
C ARG A 25 4.75 11.97 7.64
N ALA A 26 3.74 11.08 7.61
CA ALA A 26 3.84 9.80 6.90
C ALA A 26 4.05 9.98 5.39
N VAL A 27 3.41 11.00 4.79
CA VAL A 27 3.66 11.38 3.39
C VAL A 27 5.07 11.94 3.21
N GLY A 28 5.53 12.82 4.10
CA GLY A 28 6.91 13.35 4.07
C GLY A 28 7.99 12.27 4.20
N LEU A 29 7.73 11.23 5.00
CA LEU A 29 8.62 10.09 5.15
C LEU A 29 8.77 9.29 3.86
N ARG A 30 7.72 9.17 3.03
CA ARG A 30 7.80 8.46 1.74
C ARG A 30 8.88 9.06 0.83
N GLU A 31 8.91 10.39 0.71
CA GLU A 31 9.85 11.07 -0.17
C GLU A 31 11.28 10.98 0.38
N ALA A 32 11.44 11.14 1.68
CA ALA A 32 12.72 10.94 2.35
C ALA A 32 13.23 9.49 2.20
N ASP A 33 12.36 8.49 2.34
CA ASP A 33 12.69 7.08 2.15
C ASP A 33 13.10 6.79 0.70
N ARG A 34 12.41 7.42 -0.26
CA ARG A 34 12.75 7.30 -1.69
C ARG A 34 14.13 7.88 -1.97
N GLU A 35 14.39 9.10 -1.52
CA GLU A 35 15.71 9.75 -1.64
C GLU A 35 16.80 8.90 -0.99
N ALA A 36 16.58 8.42 0.22
CA ALA A 36 17.53 7.57 0.96
C ALA A 36 17.78 6.22 0.25
N SER A 37 16.77 5.65 -0.42
CA SER A 37 16.92 4.40 -1.17
C SER A 37 17.73 4.55 -2.46
N GLY A 38 17.81 5.76 -3.03
CA GLY A 38 18.42 6.04 -4.32
C GLY A 38 17.66 5.49 -5.53
N LEU A 39 16.45 4.94 -5.34
CA LEU A 39 15.61 4.43 -6.42
C LEU A 39 14.83 5.55 -7.11
N ASP A 40 14.62 5.41 -8.41
CA ASP A 40 13.64 6.23 -9.12
C ASP A 40 12.21 5.94 -8.61
N ALA A 41 11.27 6.86 -8.88
CA ALA A 41 9.91 6.78 -8.36
C ALA A 41 9.18 5.48 -8.75
N ARG A 42 9.31 5.07 -10.01
CA ARG A 42 8.68 3.84 -10.52
C ARG A 42 9.27 2.61 -9.84
N THR A 43 10.59 2.51 -9.76
CA THR A 43 11.27 1.37 -9.11
C THR A 43 10.93 1.30 -7.62
N PHE A 44 10.95 2.43 -6.92
CA PHE A 44 10.57 2.51 -5.50
C PHE A 44 9.12 2.04 -5.27
N ALA A 45 8.19 2.46 -6.12
CA ALA A 45 6.80 2.05 -6.03
C ALA A 45 6.62 0.53 -6.25
N LEU A 46 7.29 -0.05 -7.24
CA LEU A 46 7.25 -1.49 -7.52
C LEU A 46 7.83 -2.32 -6.37
N CYS A 47 8.95 -1.88 -5.77
CA CYS A 47 9.54 -2.52 -4.60
C CYS A 47 8.56 -2.56 -3.42
N LYS A 48 7.83 -1.47 -3.18
CA LYS A 48 6.82 -1.42 -2.11
C LYS A 48 5.63 -2.32 -2.40
N ILE A 49 5.15 -2.40 -3.64
CA ILE A 49 4.08 -3.34 -4.03
C ILE A 49 4.53 -4.79 -3.80
N ALA A 50 5.75 -5.14 -4.20
CA ALA A 50 6.33 -6.46 -3.94
C ALA A 50 6.36 -6.78 -2.44
N ALA A 51 6.71 -5.79 -1.60
CA ALA A 51 6.70 -5.95 -0.14
C ALA A 51 5.28 -6.18 0.41
N LEU A 52 4.26 -5.47 -0.09
CA LEU A 52 2.87 -5.70 0.32
C LEU A 52 2.40 -7.12 0.01
N ILE A 53 2.72 -7.63 -1.19
CA ILE A 53 2.43 -9.01 -1.61
C ILE A 53 3.16 -10.01 -0.70
N ALA A 54 4.43 -9.77 -0.40
CA ALA A 54 5.22 -10.66 0.44
C ALA A 54 4.71 -10.72 1.89
N LEU A 55 4.12 -9.62 2.39
CA LEU A 55 3.63 -9.49 3.75
C LEU A 55 2.15 -9.87 3.92
N ASP A 56 1.43 -10.16 2.82
CA ASP A 56 -0.02 -10.34 2.83
C ASP A 56 -0.72 -9.12 3.49
N ALA A 57 -0.41 -7.94 2.96
CA ALA A 57 -0.82 -6.68 3.56
C ALA A 57 -2.35 -6.47 3.54
N PRO A 58 -2.92 -5.68 4.47
CA PRO A 58 -4.36 -5.42 4.48
C PRO A 58 -4.82 -4.58 3.27
N PRO A 59 -6.10 -4.66 2.87
CA PRO A 59 -6.69 -3.97 1.72
C PRO A 59 -6.34 -2.47 1.61
N ALA A 60 -6.41 -1.75 2.73
CA ALA A 60 -6.15 -0.32 2.78
C ALA A 60 -4.69 0.03 2.36
N SER A 61 -3.74 -0.86 2.63
CA SER A 61 -2.34 -0.69 2.22
C SER A 61 -2.18 -0.80 0.71
N TYR A 62 -2.92 -1.71 0.06
CA TYR A 62 -2.95 -1.80 -1.40
C TYR A 62 -3.57 -0.56 -2.02
N ALA A 63 -4.75 -0.14 -1.56
CA ALA A 63 -5.42 1.05 -2.08
C ALA A 63 -4.51 2.29 -2.02
N TRP A 64 -3.86 2.51 -0.88
CA TRP A 64 -2.92 3.62 -0.71
C TRP A 64 -1.68 3.49 -1.61
N GLN A 65 -1.02 2.33 -1.62
CA GLN A 65 0.25 2.18 -2.32
C GLN A 65 0.06 2.14 -3.84
N LEU A 66 -0.98 1.50 -4.36
CA LEU A 66 -1.27 1.46 -5.79
C LEU A 66 -1.68 2.83 -6.30
N GLY A 67 -2.50 3.59 -5.57
CA GLY A 67 -2.84 4.97 -5.95
C GLY A 67 -1.58 5.84 -6.12
N ASN A 68 -0.63 5.72 -5.19
CA ASN A 68 0.64 6.43 -5.33
C ASN A 68 1.53 5.87 -6.47
N ALA A 69 1.54 4.56 -6.67
CA ALA A 69 2.33 3.94 -7.73
C ALA A 69 1.87 4.40 -9.13
N LEU A 70 0.56 4.50 -9.35
CA LEU A 70 -0.02 5.03 -10.58
C LEU A 70 0.40 6.49 -10.81
N ALA A 71 0.43 7.31 -9.75
CA ALA A 71 0.94 8.69 -9.82
C ALA A 71 2.44 8.76 -10.16
N ASP A 72 3.21 7.74 -9.76
CA ASP A 72 4.64 7.57 -10.08
C ASP A 72 4.88 6.92 -11.47
N GLY A 73 3.82 6.72 -12.28
CA GLY A 73 3.90 6.21 -13.64
C GLY A 73 3.97 4.68 -13.77
N VAL A 74 3.68 3.93 -12.69
CA VAL A 74 3.49 2.48 -12.75
C VAL A 74 2.16 2.18 -13.45
N THR A 75 2.12 1.18 -14.33
CA THR A 75 0.87 0.75 -14.98
C THR A 75 0.25 -0.49 -14.33
N PRO A 76 -1.04 -0.80 -14.55
CA PRO A 76 -1.63 -2.07 -14.12
C PRO A 76 -0.86 -3.30 -14.62
N GLU A 77 -0.31 -3.25 -15.82
CA GLU A 77 0.51 -4.32 -16.40
C GLU A 77 1.83 -4.50 -15.64
N ASP A 78 2.44 -3.41 -15.17
CA ASP A 78 3.61 -3.48 -14.30
C ASP A 78 3.29 -4.18 -12.97
N ILE A 79 2.12 -3.88 -12.38
CA ILE A 79 1.65 -4.48 -11.12
C ILE A 79 1.43 -5.99 -11.30
N LEU A 80 0.79 -6.39 -12.39
CA LEU A 80 0.68 -7.81 -12.77
C LEU A 80 2.07 -8.44 -12.97
N GLY A 81 2.99 -7.70 -13.60
CA GLY A 81 4.38 -8.10 -13.73
C GLY A 81 5.06 -8.37 -12.38
N VAL A 82 4.79 -7.56 -11.36
CA VAL A 82 5.29 -7.80 -9.99
C VAL A 82 4.77 -9.10 -9.43
N LEU A 83 3.45 -9.37 -9.52
CA LEU A 83 2.86 -10.63 -9.06
C LEU A 83 3.55 -11.85 -9.69
N VAL A 84 3.77 -11.80 -11.01
CA VAL A 84 4.47 -12.86 -11.75
C VAL A 84 5.92 -12.98 -11.30
N ALA A 85 6.61 -11.85 -11.13
CA ALA A 85 8.03 -11.82 -10.77
C ALA A 85 8.29 -12.36 -9.37
N VAL A 86 7.42 -12.08 -8.40
CA VAL A 86 7.61 -12.49 -7.00
C VAL A 86 7.02 -13.87 -6.68
N ALA A 87 6.16 -14.41 -7.55
CA ALA A 87 5.47 -15.68 -7.33
C ALA A 87 6.39 -16.83 -6.88
N PRO A 88 7.60 -17.03 -7.44
CA PRO A 88 8.50 -18.08 -6.99
C PRO A 88 9.04 -17.87 -5.55
N GLN A 89 9.15 -16.63 -5.09
CA GLN A 89 9.70 -16.28 -3.78
C GLN A 89 8.63 -16.29 -2.69
N VAL A 90 7.43 -15.79 -3.00
CA VAL A 90 6.36 -15.63 -2.02
C VAL A 90 5.39 -16.82 -2.00
N GLY A 91 5.33 -17.60 -3.08
CA GLY A 91 4.43 -18.73 -3.27
C GLY A 91 3.04 -18.31 -3.81
N GLY A 92 2.37 -19.26 -4.45
CA GLY A 92 1.03 -19.07 -5.04
C GLY A 92 -0.02 -18.48 -4.09
N PRO A 93 -0.14 -18.92 -2.82
CA PRO A 93 -1.15 -18.41 -1.91
C PRO A 93 -1.11 -16.88 -1.71
N ARG A 94 0.09 -16.29 -1.59
CA ARG A 94 0.25 -14.83 -1.44
C ARG A 94 -0.11 -14.08 -2.72
N VAL A 95 0.20 -14.64 -3.88
CA VAL A 95 -0.18 -14.04 -5.18
C VAL A 95 -1.70 -14.07 -5.36
N ILE A 96 -2.34 -15.19 -5.01
CA ILE A 96 -3.80 -15.35 -5.09
C ILE A 96 -4.50 -14.39 -4.13
N ALA A 97 -4.02 -14.26 -2.89
CA ALA A 97 -4.59 -13.35 -1.89
C ALA A 97 -4.44 -11.87 -2.28
N ALA A 98 -3.33 -11.49 -2.91
CA ALA A 98 -3.11 -10.12 -3.36
C ALA A 98 -3.98 -9.70 -4.55
N ALA A 99 -4.42 -10.65 -5.39
CA ALA A 99 -5.16 -10.36 -6.61
C ALA A 99 -6.47 -9.56 -6.37
N PRO A 100 -7.41 -9.97 -5.50
CA PRO A 100 -8.64 -9.21 -5.25
C PRO A 100 -8.35 -7.81 -4.69
N GLU A 101 -7.34 -7.66 -3.83
CA GLU A 101 -6.96 -6.36 -3.27
C GLU A 101 -6.45 -5.40 -4.34
N ILE A 102 -5.66 -5.91 -5.28
CA ILE A 102 -5.18 -5.15 -6.44
C ILE A 102 -6.35 -4.79 -7.36
N MET A 103 -7.29 -5.71 -7.58
CA MET A 103 -8.48 -5.44 -8.39
C MET A 103 -9.31 -4.30 -7.81
N VAL A 104 -9.61 -4.35 -6.51
CA VAL A 104 -10.36 -3.29 -5.81
C VAL A 104 -9.62 -1.96 -5.87
N ALA A 105 -8.31 -1.96 -5.60
CA ALA A 105 -7.49 -0.76 -5.64
C ALA A 105 -7.42 -0.11 -7.04
N LEU A 106 -7.57 -0.92 -8.11
CA LEU A 106 -7.64 -0.46 -9.49
C LEU A 106 -9.07 -0.14 -9.96
N GLY A 107 -10.09 -0.33 -9.11
CA GLY A 107 -11.49 -0.11 -9.45
C GLY A 107 -12.07 -1.15 -10.41
N LEU A 108 -11.53 -2.38 -10.38
CA LEU A 108 -11.98 -3.51 -11.19
C LEU A 108 -13.01 -4.36 -10.44
N ASP A 109 -13.98 -4.90 -11.17
CA ASP A 109 -14.98 -5.81 -10.62
C ASP A 109 -14.33 -7.15 -10.23
N ILE A 110 -14.57 -7.60 -9.00
CA ILE A 110 -14.17 -8.93 -8.55
C ILE A 110 -15.14 -9.95 -9.17
N PRO A 111 -14.66 -11.08 -9.75
CA PRO A 111 -15.55 -12.12 -10.25
C PRO A 111 -16.44 -12.62 -9.10
N GLU A 112 -17.73 -12.83 -9.37
CA GLU A 112 -18.58 -13.55 -8.43
C GLU A 112 -17.99 -14.95 -8.21
N GLU A 113 -17.78 -15.34 -6.95
CA GLU A 113 -17.28 -16.68 -6.62
C GLU A 113 -18.20 -17.73 -7.26
N GLY A 114 -17.61 -18.61 -8.08
CA GLY A 114 -18.29 -19.77 -8.66
C GLY A 114 -18.26 -20.98 -7.74
#